data_AF-A0A0F4QG89-F1
#
_entry.id   AF-A0A0F4QG89-F1
#
_cell.length_a   1.000
_cell.length_b   1.000
_cell.length_c   1.000
_cell.angle_alpha   90.00
_cell.angle_beta   90.00
_cell.angle_gamma   90.00
#
_symmetry.space_group_name_H-M   'P 1'
#
loop_
_entity.id
_entity.type
_entity.pdbx_description
1 polymer ?
#
loop_
_entity_poly.entity_id
_entity_poly.type
_entity_poly.pdbx_seq_one_letter_code
_entity_poly.pdbx_strand_id
1 'polypeptide(L)'
;MDIADVAKASGLKPSTLRYYEQKGLIRSAGRHGLRRYYDPSVLEKLALINLGRHVGLSLDEIGRMLLPQGVDIDRALLIAKTAELDKQIASMQAIRDGLHHAAHCPAPNHLACPTFQRLVKLAGKRLKPLTHKI
;
A
#
# COMPACT_ATOMS: atom_id res chain seq x y z
N MET A 1 -3.08 -26.25 6.86
CA MET A 1 -3.28 -25.14 7.83
C MET A 1 -4.76 -24.83 7.92
N ASP A 2 -5.34 -24.65 9.11
CA ASP A 2 -6.70 -24.11 9.20
C ASP A 2 -6.70 -22.58 9.06
N ILE A 3 -7.88 -21.95 9.06
CA ILE A 3 -7.96 -20.49 8.88
C ILE A 3 -7.36 -19.70 10.05
N ALA A 4 -7.33 -20.26 11.26
CA ALA A 4 -6.73 -19.61 12.42
C ALA A 4 -5.19 -19.64 12.31
N ASP A 5 -4.63 -20.76 11.83
CA ASP A 5 -3.20 -20.88 11.53
C ASP A 5 -2.78 -19.83 10.48
N VAL A 6 -3.52 -19.74 9.38
CA VAL A 6 -3.24 -18.77 8.30
C VAL A 6 -3.38 -17.33 8.82
N ALA A 7 -4.39 -17.05 9.63
CA ALA A 7 -4.59 -15.72 10.22
C ALA A 7 -3.41 -15.32 11.12
N LYS A 8 -2.94 -16.24 11.96
CA LYS A 8 -1.79 -16.00 12.84
C LYS A 8 -0.51 -15.77 12.04
N ALA A 9 -0.26 -16.57 11.00
CA ALA A 9 0.95 -16.46 10.18
C ALA A 9 0.95 -15.23 9.26
N SER A 10 -0.20 -14.85 8.69
CA SER A 10 -0.32 -13.72 7.78
C SER A 10 -0.59 -12.37 8.46
N GLY A 11 -1.00 -12.38 9.74
CA GLY A 11 -1.47 -11.19 10.44
C GLY A 11 -2.84 -10.66 9.96
N LEU A 12 -3.50 -11.37 9.05
CA LEU A 12 -4.81 -10.99 8.52
C LEU A 12 -5.94 -11.56 9.37
N LYS A 13 -7.02 -10.78 9.51
CA LYS A 13 -8.24 -11.26 10.18
C LYS A 13 -8.85 -12.43 9.39
N PRO A 14 -9.45 -13.43 10.05
CA PRO A 14 -10.16 -14.51 9.35
C PRO A 14 -11.25 -14.03 8.40
N SER A 15 -11.90 -12.89 8.68
CA SER A 15 -12.86 -12.26 7.78
C SER A 15 -12.22 -11.79 6.48
N THR A 16 -11.03 -11.20 6.54
CA THR A 16 -10.25 -10.81 5.36
C THR A 16 -9.86 -12.02 4.51
N LEU A 17 -9.43 -13.12 5.15
CA LEU A 17 -9.11 -14.35 4.45
C LEU A 17 -10.33 -14.93 3.73
N ARG A 18 -11.51 -14.97 4.39
CA ARG A 18 -12.77 -15.40 3.75
C ARG A 18 -13.17 -14.50 2.60
N TYR A 19 -12.97 -13.20 2.74
CA TYR A 19 -13.24 -12.24 1.67
C TYR A 19 -12.32 -12.45 0.46
N TYR A 20 -11.03 -12.70 0.67
CA TYR A 20 -10.09 -13.03 -0.41
C TYR A 20 -10.43 -14.37 -1.07
N GLU A 21 -10.86 -15.36 -0.29
CA GLU A 21 -11.35 -16.63 -0.83
C GLU A 21 -12.61 -16.44 -1.69
N GLN A 22 -13.57 -15.62 -1.23
CA GLN A 22 -14.78 -15.28 -1.99
C GLN A 22 -14.46 -14.55 -3.29
N LYS A 23 -13.42 -13.71 -3.29
CA LYS A 23 -12.89 -13.03 -4.49
C LYS A 23 -12.04 -13.94 -5.38
N GLY A 24 -11.85 -15.21 -5.01
CA GLY A 24 -11.03 -16.18 -5.76
C GLY A 24 -9.52 -15.93 -5.69
N LEU A 25 -9.08 -14.99 -4.85
CA LEU A 25 -7.66 -14.64 -4.72
C LEU A 25 -6.88 -15.71 -3.99
N ILE A 26 -7.51 -16.41 -3.04
CA ILE A 26 -6.97 -17.60 -2.39
C ILE A 26 -8.01 -18.70 -2.47
N ARG A 27 -7.61 -19.95 -2.24
CA ARG A 27 -8.52 -21.10 -2.28
C ARG A 27 -8.16 -22.10 -1.19
N SER A 28 -9.16 -22.61 -0.46
CA SER A 28 -8.96 -23.78 0.39
C SER A 28 -8.60 -25.00 -0.45
N ALA A 29 -7.60 -25.76 -0.03
CA ALA A 29 -7.25 -27.04 -0.66
C ALA A 29 -8.29 -28.13 -0.37
N GLY A 30 -9.18 -27.91 0.60
CA GLY A 30 -10.35 -28.74 0.85
C GLY A 30 -10.94 -28.49 2.24
N ARG A 31 -11.60 -29.51 2.77
CA ARG A 31 -12.14 -29.50 4.13
C ARG A 31 -11.72 -30.74 4.90
N HIS A 32 -11.46 -30.55 6.19
CA HIS A 32 -11.32 -31.63 7.16
C HIS A 32 -12.48 -31.50 8.16
N GLY A 33 -13.53 -32.29 7.94
CA GLY A 33 -14.83 -32.11 8.60
C GLY A 33 -15.47 -30.74 8.26
N LEU A 34 -15.81 -29.96 9.28
CA LEU A 34 -16.42 -28.63 9.10
C LEU A 34 -15.39 -27.52 8.81
N ARG A 35 -14.09 -27.77 9.00
CA ARG A 35 -13.03 -26.76 8.86
C ARG A 35 -12.42 -26.79 7.47
N ARG A 36 -12.21 -25.59 6.89
CA ARG A 36 -11.41 -25.43 5.68
C ARG A 36 -9.94 -25.65 6.02
N TYR A 37 -9.20 -26.29 5.13
CA TYR A 37 -7.75 -26.31 5.18
C TYR A 37 -7.15 -25.66 3.94
N TYR A 38 -6.03 -25.00 4.17
CA TYR A 38 -5.23 -24.33 3.15
C TYR A 38 -3.86 -25.00 3.07
N ASP A 39 -3.35 -25.05 1.85
CA ASP A 39 -1.96 -25.40 1.58
C ASP A 39 -1.04 -24.28 2.10
N PRO A 40 0.15 -24.60 2.66
CA PRO A 40 1.09 -23.59 3.15
C PRO A 40 1.49 -22.53 2.10
N SER A 41 1.46 -22.87 0.80
CA SER A 41 1.70 -21.91 -0.30
C SER A 41 0.72 -20.73 -0.33
N VAL A 42 -0.42 -20.84 0.36
CA VAL A 42 -1.35 -19.71 0.52
C VAL A 42 -0.68 -18.50 1.16
N LEU A 43 0.32 -18.70 2.03
CA LEU A 43 1.02 -17.60 2.70
C LEU A 43 1.82 -16.75 1.72
N GLU A 44 2.49 -17.36 0.74
CA GLU A 44 3.19 -16.64 -0.31
C GLU A 44 2.22 -15.81 -1.16
N LYS A 45 1.07 -16.40 -1.49
CA LYS A 45 0.02 -15.68 -2.23
C LYS A 45 -0.52 -14.49 -1.44
N LEU A 46 -0.73 -14.66 -0.13
CA LEU A 46 -1.15 -13.57 0.76
C LEU A 46 -0.08 -12.48 0.88
N ALA A 47 1.20 -12.83 0.92
CA ALA A 47 2.30 -11.87 0.93
C ALA A 47 2.31 -11.03 -0.36
N LEU A 48 2.10 -11.65 -1.53
CA LEU A 48 1.99 -10.94 -2.81
C LEU A 48 0.78 -10.01 -2.86
N ILE A 49 -0.39 -10.47 -2.38
CA ILE A 49 -1.59 -9.62 -2.29
C ILE A 49 -1.32 -8.43 -1.37
N ASN A 50 -0.64 -8.64 -0.25
CA ASN A 50 -0.31 -7.58 0.69
C ASN A 50 0.65 -6.56 0.07
N LEU A 51 1.70 -7.03 -0.63
CA LEU A 51 2.65 -6.18 -1.35
C LEU A 51 1.94 -5.32 -2.39
N GLY A 52 1.09 -5.92 -3.23
CA GLY A 52 0.34 -5.20 -4.26
C GLY A 52 -0.55 -4.12 -3.66
N ARG A 53 -1.23 -4.42 -2.55
CA ARG A 53 -2.05 -3.44 -1.84
C ARG A 53 -1.25 -2.28 -1.27
N HIS A 54 -0.03 -2.51 -0.77
CA HIS A 54 0.83 -1.45 -0.23
C HIS A 54 1.28 -0.45 -1.30
N VAL A 55 1.44 -0.91 -2.54
CA VAL A 55 1.76 -0.03 -3.69
C VAL A 55 0.51 0.55 -4.36
N GLY A 56 -0.66 0.38 -3.74
CA GLY A 56 -1.91 0.98 -4.19
C GLY A 56 -2.57 0.25 -5.37
N LEU A 57 -2.29 -1.03 -5.57
CA LEU A 57 -3.08 -1.88 -6.47
C LEU A 57 -4.38 -2.31 -5.79
N SER A 58 -5.44 -2.33 -6.59
CA SER A 58 -6.71 -2.92 -6.24
C SER A 58 -6.63 -4.45 -6.20
N LEU A 59 -7.55 -5.07 -5.49
CA LEU A 59 -7.64 -6.53 -5.43
C LEU A 59 -7.94 -7.14 -6.80
N ASP A 60 -8.64 -6.42 -7.67
CA ASP A 60 -8.97 -6.90 -9.02
C ASP A 60 -7.74 -6.85 -9.93
N GLU A 61 -6.91 -5.80 -9.86
CA GLU A 61 -5.61 -5.73 -10.55
C GLU A 61 -4.68 -6.87 -10.10
N ILE A 62 -4.59 -7.08 -8.78
CA ILE A 62 -3.81 -8.18 -8.19
C ILE A 62 -4.34 -9.55 -8.64
N GLY A 63 -5.66 -9.73 -8.64
CA GLY A 63 -6.30 -10.98 -9.04
C GLY A 63 -6.04 -11.35 -10.50
N ARG A 64 -5.99 -10.36 -11.40
CA ARG A 64 -5.62 -10.57 -12.81
C ARG A 64 -4.18 -11.05 -12.97
N MET A 65 -3.27 -10.60 -12.11
CA MET A 65 -1.88 -11.05 -12.14
C MET A 65 -1.68 -12.43 -11.51
N LEU A 66 -2.49 -12.81 -10.51
CA LEU A 66 -2.37 -14.04 -9.74
C LEU A 66 -3.34 -15.14 -10.22
N LEU A 67 -3.24 -15.49 -11.51
CA LEU A 67 -4.12 -16.47 -12.14
C LEU A 67 -3.88 -17.89 -11.59
N PRO A 68 -4.89 -18.78 -11.63
CA PRO A 68 -4.75 -20.17 -11.19
C PRO A 68 -3.68 -20.95 -11.97
N GLN A 69 -3.48 -20.60 -13.24
CA GLN A 69 -2.54 -21.24 -14.17
C GLN A 69 -1.14 -20.61 -14.20
N GLY A 70 -0.89 -19.55 -13.43
CA GLY A 70 0.41 -18.88 -13.38
C GLY A 70 0.32 -17.38 -13.11
N VAL A 71 1.48 -16.71 -13.08
CA VAL A 71 1.54 -15.26 -12.89
C VAL A 71 1.59 -14.57 -14.25
N ASP A 72 0.62 -13.69 -14.54
CA ASP A 72 0.64 -12.81 -15.71
C ASP A 72 0.89 -11.36 -15.27
N ILE A 73 2.15 -10.95 -15.29
CA ILE A 73 2.57 -9.67 -14.73
C ILE A 73 2.30 -8.55 -15.76
N ASP A 74 1.33 -7.68 -15.46
CA ASP A 74 1.15 -6.43 -16.19
C ASP A 74 2.29 -5.46 -15.85
N ARG A 75 3.36 -5.53 -16.65
CA ARG A 75 4.56 -4.70 -16.49
C ARG A 75 4.28 -3.21 -16.69
N ALA A 76 3.32 -2.86 -17.54
CA ALA A 76 2.97 -1.47 -17.79
C ALA A 76 2.31 -0.85 -16.55
N LEU A 77 1.39 -1.59 -15.92
CA LEU A 77 0.79 -1.18 -14.65
C LEU A 77 1.84 -1.03 -13.55
N LEU A 78 2.79 -1.97 -13.44
CA LEU A 78 3.87 -1.87 -12.46
C LEU A 78 4.74 -0.62 -12.67
N ILE A 79 5.14 -0.33 -13.92
CA ILE A 79 5.90 0.89 -14.25
C ILE A 79 5.10 2.15 -13.87
N ALA A 80 3.80 2.18 -14.15
CA ALA A 80 2.94 3.30 -13.77
C ALA A 80 2.85 3.48 -12.25
N LYS A 81 2.76 2.38 -11.48
CA LYS A 81 2.79 2.43 -10.00
C LYS A 81 4.15 2.89 -9.46
N THR A 82 5.25 2.45 -10.07
CA THR A 82 6.60 2.92 -9.70
C THR A 82 6.71 4.43 -9.91
N ALA A 83 6.27 4.95 -11.05
CA ALA A 83 6.30 6.40 -11.31
C ALA A 83 5.45 7.20 -10.31
N GLU A 84 4.34 6.64 -9.82
CA GLU A 84 3.53 7.27 -8.76
C GLU A 84 4.24 7.22 -7.40
N LEU A 85 4.88 6.10 -7.05
CA LEU A 85 5.69 5.98 -5.84
C LEU A 85 6.86 6.98 -5.86
N ASP A 86 7.54 7.16 -6.99
CA ASP A 86 8.64 8.11 -7.12
C ASP A 86 8.20 9.55 -6.83
N LYS A 87 7.01 9.94 -7.28
CA LYS A 87 6.42 11.26 -6.94
C LYS A 87 6.16 11.41 -5.44
N GLN A 88 5.65 10.35 -4.81
CA GLN A 88 5.39 10.34 -3.37
C GLN A 88 6.70 10.41 -2.58
N ILE A 89 7.72 9.66 -2.97
CA ILE A 89 9.06 9.69 -2.38
C ILE A 89 9.67 11.09 -2.48
N ALA A 90 9.68 11.68 -3.68
CA ALA A 90 10.21 13.03 -3.89
C ALA A 90 9.50 14.06 -3.00
N SER A 91 8.18 13.92 -2.84
CA SER A 91 7.42 14.75 -1.93
C SER A 91 7.81 14.58 -0.46
N MET A 92 7.93 13.33 0.00
CA MET A 92 8.27 13.03 1.38
C MET A 92 9.69 13.49 1.71
N GLN A 93 10.63 13.34 0.77
CA GLN A 93 11.99 13.86 0.87
C GLN A 93 11.98 15.39 1.03
N ALA A 94 11.23 16.11 0.19
CA ALA A 94 11.12 17.57 0.30
C ALA A 94 10.57 18.01 1.68
N ILE A 95 9.57 17.31 2.20
CA ILE A 95 9.02 17.58 3.54
C ILE A 95 10.06 17.30 4.62
N ARG A 96 10.71 16.12 4.58
CA ARG A 96 11.77 15.73 5.53
C ARG A 96 12.89 16.76 5.56
N ASP A 97 13.43 17.12 4.40
CA ASP A 97 14.54 18.07 4.27
C ASP A 97 14.13 19.43 4.84
N GLY A 98 12.85 19.75 4.70
CA GLY A 98 12.31 20.96 5.29
C GLY A 98 12.16 20.97 6.80
N LEU A 99 11.67 19.88 7.38
CA LEU A 99 11.63 19.71 8.83
C LEU A 99 13.04 19.70 9.42
N HIS A 100 13.97 19.01 8.76
CA HIS A 100 15.38 18.99 9.16
C HIS A 100 15.99 20.39 9.16
N HIS A 101 15.72 21.18 8.10
CA HIS A 101 16.19 22.54 8.03
C HIS A 101 15.56 23.43 9.10
N ALA A 102 14.24 23.35 9.31
CA ALA A 102 13.55 24.13 10.34
C ALA A 102 14.13 23.87 11.74
N ALA A 103 14.45 22.62 12.06
CA ALA A 103 15.02 22.25 13.36
C ALA A 103 16.45 22.79 13.61
N HIS A 104 17.25 23.00 12.56
CA HIS A 104 18.67 23.37 12.69
C HIS A 104 19.00 24.74 12.08
N CYS A 105 17.99 25.54 11.74
CA CYS A 105 18.22 26.82 11.10
C CYS A 105 18.86 27.78 12.11
N PRO A 106 20.05 28.35 11.82
CA PRO A 106 20.68 29.32 12.70
C PRO A 106 20.04 30.72 12.59
N ALA A 107 19.02 30.90 11.75
CA ALA A 107 18.38 32.18 11.55
C ALA A 107 17.63 32.62 12.83
N PRO A 108 17.75 33.88 13.25
CA PRO A 108 17.05 34.40 14.44
C PRO A 108 15.53 34.44 14.27
N ASN A 109 15.04 34.37 13.03
CA ASN A 109 13.63 34.27 12.69
C ASN A 109 13.41 33.25 11.57
N HIS A 110 12.75 32.14 11.87
CA HIS A 110 12.45 31.07 10.92
C HIS A 110 11.55 31.52 9.75
N LEU A 111 10.72 32.56 9.92
CA LEU A 111 9.89 33.10 8.84
C LEU A 111 10.72 33.90 7.81
N ALA A 112 11.91 34.35 8.17
CA ALA A 112 12.84 34.99 7.24
C ALA A 112 13.73 33.97 6.51
N CYS A 113 13.67 32.69 6.88
CA CYS A 113 14.49 31.65 6.25
C CYS A 113 13.97 31.31 4.84
N PRO A 114 14.78 31.48 3.77
CA PRO A 114 14.38 31.18 2.40
C PRO A 114 13.97 29.71 2.20
N THR A 115 14.66 28.79 2.87
CA THR A 115 14.35 27.35 2.81
C THR A 115 13.01 27.06 3.46
N PHE A 116 12.75 27.63 4.65
CA PHE A 116 11.46 27.50 5.34
C PHE A 116 10.30 28.06 4.51
N GLN A 117 10.47 29.24 3.92
CA GLN A 117 9.44 29.83 3.04
C GLN A 117 9.15 28.97 1.80
N ARG A 118 10.17 28.34 1.20
CA ARG A 118 9.98 27.43 0.06
C ARG A 118 9.12 26.22 0.44
N LEU A 119 9.30 25.69 1.63
CA LEU A 119 8.55 24.54 2.15
C LEU A 119 7.10 24.90 2.46
N VAL A 120 6.87 26.02 3.13
CA VAL A 120 5.52 26.55 3.40
C VAL A 120 4.77 26.79 2.08
N LYS A 121 5.44 27.32 1.05
CA LYS A 121 4.86 27.49 -0.29
C LYS A 121 4.52 26.15 -0.96
N LEU A 122 5.35 25.11 -0.81
CA LEU A 122 5.08 23.78 -1.35
C LEU A 122 3.88 23.12 -0.64
N ALA A 123 3.77 23.27 0.68
CA ALA A 123 2.62 22.79 1.46
C ALA A 123 1.33 23.54 1.08
N GLY A 124 1.39 24.87 0.95
CA GLY A 124 0.24 25.70 0.56
C GLY A 124 -0.29 25.40 -0.84
N LYS A 125 0.56 25.01 -1.80
CA LYS A 125 0.11 24.65 -3.17
C LYS A 125 -0.69 23.35 -3.24
N ARG A 126 -0.57 22.44 -2.26
CA ARG A 126 -1.35 21.19 -2.20
C ARG A 126 -2.68 21.33 -1.48
N LEU A 127 -2.87 22.40 -0.71
CA LEU A 127 -4.11 22.70 -0.01
C LEU A 127 -5.01 23.58 -0.90
N LYS A 128 -5.55 23.00 -1.99
CA LYS A 128 -6.76 23.56 -2.60
C LYS A 128 -7.94 22.98 -1.81
N PRO A 129 -8.70 23.78 -1.05
CA PRO A 129 -9.84 23.28 -0.29
C PRO A 129 -10.90 22.75 -1.27
N LEU A 130 -11.42 21.56 -0.98
CA LEU A 130 -12.60 21.02 -1.62
C LEU A 130 -13.74 22.00 -1.37
N THR A 131 -14.26 22.62 -2.43
CA THR A 131 -15.46 23.43 -2.37
C THR A 131 -16.63 22.54 -1.96
N HIS A 132 -17.10 22.68 -0.72
CA HIS A 132 -18.44 22.23 -0.35
C HIS A 132 -19.44 23.18 -1.03
N LYS A 133 -20.11 22.69 -2.08
CA LYS A 133 -21.44 23.20 -2.46
C LYS A 133 -22.46 22.40 -1.67
N ILE A 134 -23.21 23.10 -0.83
CA ILE A 134 -24.48 22.67 -0.22
C ILE A 134 -25.57 22.99 -1.24
#